data_AF-A0A8J5MX24-F1
#
_entry.id   AF-A0A8J5MX24-F1
#
_cell.length_a   1.000
_cell.length_b   1.000
_cell.length_c   1.000
_cell.angle_alpha   90.00
_cell.angle_beta   90.00
_cell.angle_gamma   90.00
#
_symmetry.space_group_name_H-M   'P 1'
#
loop_
_entity.id
_entity.type
_entity.pdbx_description
1 polymer ?
#
loop_
_entity_poly.entity_id
_entity_poly.type
_entity_poly.pdbx_seq_one_letter_code
_entity_poly.pdbx_strand_id
1 'polypeptide(L)'
;LLHRAAGYTSDATSFHQDTAAKRGLLVRALVRLTTSAAARHKALLSAKPQVFTATILGFLTHMEKTLIATVPKDQQWSEGGVLSTEVLALVSGGASSAALQEVASSAVVTWLSDEHHPSPGLLLPLLSTASRTVLHLNHRNPILQAGLNALFKHGDWYGWEGEVTWSRVVSVLSFPLTNPSAMLSLAAEEGQLLVVYAHTCWRRLQSISCADNLLLLTFLCDMLETLIPNAEMEIGLILLLSEILKILSLLVHEKGTIESTWHHCQTLTSQLALWAEDRETTGILAAIGLGRQSPLSVGVRLICRTLGTFLNLQMPREGVFRTHPLHTHSDIDGSPSNVGNEACTLEHLRGLCSNTTYAGLAHPLTQAIQFVEDPAHCLPDVHVLLARLVADILSDPVLHHLTHLLSTTAPSAPPPSLPLQEQHPHMYLPSNTSASAPLPSTYEC
;
A
#
# COMPACT_ATOMS: atom_id res chain seq x y z
N LEU A 1 33.07 3.68 -25.81
CA LEU A 1 32.94 5.09 -26.25
C LEU A 1 31.59 5.70 -25.86
N LEU A 2 30.46 5.15 -26.31
CA LEU A 2 29.12 5.70 -25.99
C LEU A 2 28.84 5.80 -24.48
N HIS A 3 29.21 4.79 -23.70
CA HIS A 3 29.13 4.84 -22.23
C HIS A 3 29.88 6.05 -21.63
N ARG A 4 31.15 6.26 -22.04
CA ARG A 4 31.92 7.43 -21.58
C ARG A 4 31.29 8.75 -22.01
N ALA A 5 30.78 8.83 -23.24
CA ALA A 5 30.12 10.04 -23.76
C ALA A 5 28.82 10.38 -22.99
N ALA A 6 28.12 9.35 -22.50
CA ALA A 6 26.94 9.49 -21.65
C ALA A 6 27.28 9.61 -20.15
N GLY A 7 28.54 9.85 -19.79
CA GLY A 7 28.93 10.07 -18.40
C GLY A 7 28.82 8.83 -17.51
N TYR A 8 28.87 7.62 -18.09
CA TYR A 8 29.03 6.36 -17.36
C TYR A 8 30.51 6.14 -17.04
N THR A 9 31.08 7.00 -16.19
CA THR A 9 32.49 6.96 -15.78
C THR A 9 32.59 7.17 -14.27
N SER A 10 33.37 6.35 -13.58
CA SER A 10 33.64 6.50 -12.13
C SER A 10 34.52 7.70 -11.79
N ASP A 11 35.26 8.22 -12.77
CA ASP A 11 36.39 9.13 -12.51
C ASP A 11 36.04 10.61 -12.77
N ALA A 12 34.82 10.91 -13.24
CA ALA A 12 34.38 12.26 -13.55
C ALA A 12 33.56 12.85 -12.40
N THR A 13 33.96 14.03 -11.93
CA THR A 13 33.28 14.77 -10.84
C THR A 13 32.36 15.88 -11.33
N SER A 14 32.40 16.20 -12.63
CA SER A 14 31.57 17.23 -13.25
C SER A 14 31.02 16.74 -14.57
N PHE A 15 29.71 16.92 -14.78
CA PHE A 15 29.02 16.50 -16.00
C PHE A 15 28.52 17.70 -16.78
N HIS A 16 28.56 17.60 -18.10
CA HIS A 16 27.95 18.60 -18.99
C HIS A 16 26.42 18.56 -18.82
N GLN A 17 25.74 19.70 -18.99
CA GLN A 17 24.26 19.78 -18.87
C GLN A 17 23.51 18.77 -19.75
N ASP A 18 24.06 18.41 -20.92
CA ASP A 18 23.45 17.44 -21.84
C ASP A 18 23.62 15.96 -21.40
N THR A 19 24.32 15.69 -20.29
CA THR A 19 24.68 14.32 -19.90
C THR A 19 23.44 13.47 -19.64
N ALA A 20 22.42 14.02 -18.97
CA ALA A 20 21.13 13.38 -18.76
C ALA A 20 20.50 12.89 -20.09
N ALA A 21 20.45 13.78 -21.09
CA ALA A 21 19.92 13.45 -22.42
C ALA A 21 20.76 12.37 -23.11
N LYS A 22 22.09 12.42 -23.00
CA LYS A 22 22.99 11.40 -23.57
C LYS A 22 22.80 10.03 -22.92
N ARG A 23 22.52 9.97 -21.60
CA ARG A 23 22.19 8.71 -20.91
C ARG A 23 20.89 8.11 -21.40
N GLY A 24 19.84 8.92 -21.51
CA GLY A 24 18.58 8.49 -22.12
C GLY A 24 18.78 7.94 -23.53
N LEU A 25 19.56 8.63 -24.37
CA LEU A 25 19.88 8.17 -25.72
C LEU A 25 20.67 6.84 -25.74
N LEU A 26 21.58 6.64 -24.79
CA LEU A 26 22.29 5.37 -24.66
C LEU A 26 21.34 4.22 -24.31
N VAL A 27 20.49 4.39 -23.29
CA VAL A 27 19.52 3.35 -22.89
C VAL A 27 18.57 3.06 -24.05
N ARG A 28 18.07 4.09 -24.74
CA ARG A 28 17.25 3.94 -25.95
C ARG A 28 17.96 3.14 -27.03
N ALA A 29 19.24 3.40 -27.28
CA ALA A 29 20.01 2.66 -28.27
C ALA A 29 20.18 1.19 -27.89
N LEU A 30 20.47 0.91 -26.62
CA LEU A 30 20.57 -0.46 -26.09
C LEU A 30 19.24 -1.20 -26.20
N VAL A 31 18.13 -0.57 -25.83
CA VAL A 31 16.77 -1.11 -25.97
C VAL A 31 16.48 -1.43 -27.43
N ARG A 32 16.75 -0.50 -28.37
CA ARG A 32 16.55 -0.73 -29.81
C ARG A 32 17.39 -1.88 -30.35
N LEU A 33 18.64 -2.02 -29.89
CA LEU A 33 19.51 -3.14 -30.26
C LEU A 33 18.95 -4.47 -29.76
N THR A 34 18.52 -4.53 -28.50
CA THR A 34 17.89 -5.73 -27.92
C THR A 34 16.60 -6.11 -28.65
N THR A 35 15.72 -5.14 -28.91
CA THR A 35 14.50 -5.36 -29.69
C THR A 35 14.80 -5.83 -31.11
N SER A 36 15.78 -5.22 -31.78
CA SER A 36 16.17 -5.61 -33.14
C SER A 36 16.78 -7.02 -33.17
N ALA A 37 17.61 -7.36 -32.19
CA ALA A 37 18.21 -8.70 -32.08
C ALA A 37 17.14 -9.76 -31.84
N ALA A 38 16.20 -9.52 -30.92
CA ALA A 38 15.07 -10.40 -30.65
C ALA A 38 14.16 -10.59 -31.88
N ALA A 39 13.89 -9.51 -32.62
CA ALA A 39 13.04 -9.55 -33.81
C ALA A 39 13.69 -10.31 -34.99
N ARG A 40 15.00 -10.10 -35.22
CA ARG A 40 15.75 -10.75 -36.30
C ARG A 40 16.15 -12.18 -35.98
N HIS A 41 16.37 -12.49 -34.70
CA HIS A 41 16.85 -13.79 -34.24
C HIS A 41 15.87 -14.43 -33.26
N LYS A 42 14.60 -14.59 -33.66
CA LYS A 42 13.53 -15.17 -32.83
C LYS A 42 13.89 -16.55 -32.24
N ALA A 43 14.57 -17.39 -33.03
CA ALA A 43 15.05 -18.70 -32.58
C ALA A 43 16.05 -18.58 -31.41
N LEU A 44 16.90 -17.54 -31.39
CA LEU A 44 17.82 -17.29 -30.29
C LEU A 44 17.08 -16.88 -29.02
N LEU A 45 16.08 -15.99 -29.15
CA LEU A 45 15.24 -15.60 -28.01
C LEU A 45 14.52 -16.80 -27.40
N SER A 46 13.97 -17.68 -28.25
CA SER A 46 13.27 -18.88 -27.79
C SER A 46 14.21 -19.92 -27.18
N ALA A 47 15.40 -20.14 -27.75
CA ALA A 47 16.33 -21.16 -27.29
C ALA A 47 17.20 -20.71 -26.11
N LYS A 48 17.44 -19.40 -25.98
CA LYS A 48 18.31 -18.81 -24.96
C LYS A 48 17.72 -17.53 -24.34
N PRO A 49 16.50 -17.57 -23.78
CA PRO A 49 15.87 -16.40 -23.15
C PRO A 49 16.75 -15.78 -22.04
N GLN A 50 17.49 -16.61 -21.30
CA GLN A 50 18.40 -16.19 -20.24
C GLN A 50 19.49 -15.21 -20.69
N VAL A 51 19.92 -15.24 -21.96
CA VAL A 51 20.91 -14.28 -22.48
C VAL A 51 20.29 -12.89 -22.58
N PHE A 52 19.03 -12.81 -23.00
CA PHE A 52 18.28 -11.56 -23.04
C PHE A 52 17.96 -11.08 -21.62
N THR A 53 17.55 -11.98 -20.72
CA THR A 53 17.37 -11.67 -19.29
C THR A 53 18.63 -11.04 -18.69
N ALA A 54 19.79 -11.70 -18.82
CA ALA A 54 21.06 -11.20 -18.29
C ALA A 54 21.46 -9.85 -18.90
N THR A 55 21.17 -9.64 -20.18
CA THR A 55 21.41 -8.35 -20.85
C THR A 55 20.56 -7.23 -20.25
N ILE A 56 19.26 -7.49 -20.01
CA ILE A 56 18.33 -6.51 -19.44
C ILE A 56 18.65 -6.23 -17.98
N LEU A 57 18.98 -7.25 -17.18
CA LEU A 57 19.49 -7.09 -15.82
C LEU A 57 20.74 -6.21 -15.81
N GLY A 58 21.68 -6.46 -16.71
CA GLY A 58 22.88 -5.63 -16.88
C GLY A 58 22.55 -4.16 -17.17
N PHE A 59 21.51 -3.88 -17.95
CA PHE A 59 21.06 -2.51 -18.21
C PHE A 59 20.54 -1.84 -16.94
N LEU A 60 19.64 -2.51 -16.20
CA LEU A 60 19.03 -1.99 -14.98
C LEU A 60 20.09 -1.70 -13.90
N THR A 61 20.96 -2.68 -13.63
CA THR A 61 22.05 -2.52 -12.66
C THR A 61 23.01 -1.41 -13.08
N HIS A 62 23.33 -1.28 -14.37
CA HIS A 62 24.23 -0.24 -14.85
C HIS A 62 23.61 1.16 -14.78
N MET A 63 22.31 1.27 -15.13
CA MET A 63 21.53 2.50 -14.97
C MET A 63 21.55 2.97 -13.52
N GLU A 64 21.22 2.07 -12.59
CA GLU A 64 21.21 2.37 -11.16
C GLU A 64 22.56 2.83 -10.64
N LYS A 65 23.61 2.02 -10.82
CA LYS A 65 24.96 2.33 -10.32
C LYS A 65 25.43 3.70 -10.81
N THR A 66 25.06 4.06 -12.03
CA THR A 66 25.41 5.35 -12.61
C THR A 66 24.58 6.48 -12.01
N LEU A 67 23.27 6.29 -11.89
CA LEU A 67 22.38 7.28 -11.28
C LEU A 67 22.89 7.64 -9.87
N ILE A 68 23.16 6.63 -9.04
CA ILE A 68 23.66 6.81 -7.66
C ILE A 68 25.03 7.48 -7.65
N ALA A 69 25.97 7.03 -8.49
CA ALA A 69 27.35 7.52 -8.43
C ALA A 69 27.55 8.92 -9.02
N THR A 70 26.65 9.39 -9.88
CA THR A 70 26.94 10.56 -10.73
C THR A 70 25.84 11.61 -10.83
N VAL A 71 24.63 11.33 -10.33
CA VAL A 71 23.50 12.28 -10.38
C VAL A 71 23.21 12.80 -8.97
N PRO A 72 23.20 14.13 -8.78
CA PRO A 72 22.75 14.75 -7.54
C PRO A 72 21.35 14.24 -7.15
N LYS A 73 21.14 13.96 -5.85
CA LYS A 73 19.91 13.31 -5.35
C LYS A 73 18.63 14.01 -5.83
N ASP A 74 18.60 15.34 -5.80
CA ASP A 74 17.48 16.19 -6.24
C ASP A 74 17.13 16.02 -7.72
N GLN A 75 18.09 15.56 -8.54
CA GLN A 75 17.92 15.33 -9.98
C GLN A 75 17.66 13.85 -10.32
N GLN A 76 17.89 12.93 -9.38
CA GLN A 76 17.76 11.49 -9.62
C GLN A 76 16.34 11.10 -10.04
N TRP A 77 15.31 11.78 -9.52
CA TRP A 77 13.93 11.56 -9.96
C TRP A 77 13.75 11.81 -11.46
N SER A 78 14.22 12.97 -11.93
CA SER A 78 14.03 13.40 -13.32
C SER A 78 14.83 12.54 -14.28
N GLU A 79 16.13 12.33 -14.00
CA GLU A 79 16.97 11.47 -14.83
C GLU A 79 16.49 10.02 -14.78
N GLY A 80 16.15 9.51 -13.59
CA GLY A 80 15.58 8.18 -13.39
C GLY A 80 14.34 7.96 -14.25
N GLY A 81 13.42 8.93 -14.31
CA GLY A 81 12.21 8.85 -15.14
C GLY A 81 12.49 8.72 -16.64
N VAL A 82 13.52 9.42 -17.15
CA VAL A 82 13.96 9.26 -18.54
C VAL A 82 14.48 7.85 -18.78
N LEU A 83 15.36 7.34 -17.91
CA LEU A 83 15.93 6.00 -18.07
C LEU A 83 14.86 4.91 -17.93
N SER A 84 13.94 5.04 -16.98
CA SER A 84 12.81 4.13 -16.77
C SER A 84 11.89 4.07 -17.99
N THR A 85 11.61 5.23 -18.62
CA THR A 85 10.80 5.29 -19.85
C THR A 85 11.44 4.51 -20.98
N GLU A 86 12.75 4.66 -21.17
CA GLU A 86 13.45 3.93 -22.23
C GLU A 86 13.50 2.43 -21.96
N VAL A 87 13.87 1.99 -20.74
CA VAL A 87 14.00 0.56 -20.46
C VAL A 87 12.65 -0.16 -20.47
N LEU A 88 11.59 0.45 -19.95
CA LEU A 88 10.24 -0.12 -19.93
C LEU A 88 9.58 -0.14 -21.31
N ALA A 89 10.17 0.51 -22.33
CA ALA A 89 9.74 0.31 -23.72
C ALA A 89 9.95 -1.14 -24.19
N LEU A 90 10.84 -1.92 -23.55
CA LEU A 90 10.98 -3.35 -23.80
C LEU A 90 9.72 -4.14 -23.39
N VAL A 91 9.03 -3.68 -22.35
CA VAL A 91 7.85 -4.33 -21.76
C VAL A 91 6.55 -3.79 -22.36
N SER A 92 6.47 -2.49 -22.65
CA SER A 92 5.22 -1.76 -22.94
C SER A 92 4.58 -2.03 -24.31
N GLY A 93 4.90 -3.12 -25.00
CA GLY A 93 4.16 -3.54 -26.20
C GLY A 93 4.47 -2.84 -27.54
N GLY A 94 5.42 -1.90 -27.57
CA GLY A 94 5.76 -1.14 -28.78
C GLY A 94 6.45 -1.98 -29.87
N ALA A 95 7.74 -1.76 -30.09
CA ALA A 95 8.51 -2.54 -31.09
C ALA A 95 8.85 -3.98 -30.62
N SER A 96 8.57 -4.31 -29.36
CA SER A 96 8.91 -5.60 -28.74
C SER A 96 7.88 -6.68 -29.08
N SER A 97 8.37 -7.86 -29.47
CA SER A 97 7.52 -9.06 -29.59
C SER A 97 7.00 -9.51 -28.22
N ALA A 98 5.88 -10.22 -28.18
CA ALA A 98 5.31 -10.76 -26.94
C ALA A 98 6.34 -11.58 -26.14
N ALA A 99 7.10 -12.46 -26.80
CA ALA A 99 8.16 -13.25 -26.13
C ALA A 99 9.26 -12.38 -25.51
N LEU A 100 9.61 -11.24 -26.12
CA LEU A 100 10.58 -10.32 -25.54
C LEU A 100 9.98 -9.55 -24.36
N GLN A 101 8.70 -9.17 -24.44
CA GLN A 101 8.01 -8.50 -23.34
C GLN A 101 7.97 -9.38 -22.09
N GLU A 102 7.68 -10.68 -22.24
CA GLU A 102 7.73 -11.65 -21.12
C GLU A 102 9.13 -11.72 -20.49
N VAL A 103 10.16 -11.89 -21.32
CA VAL A 103 11.56 -11.94 -20.85
C VAL A 103 11.97 -10.64 -20.16
N ALA A 104 11.57 -9.50 -20.72
CA ALA A 104 11.88 -8.19 -20.16
C ALA A 104 11.15 -7.93 -18.85
N SER A 105 9.86 -8.25 -18.78
CA SER A 105 9.05 -8.14 -17.56
C SER A 105 9.66 -8.99 -16.44
N SER A 106 9.95 -10.26 -16.74
CA SER A 106 10.59 -11.18 -15.79
C SER A 106 11.96 -10.68 -15.33
N ALA A 107 12.76 -10.11 -16.23
CA ALA A 107 14.06 -9.51 -15.88
C ALA A 107 13.90 -8.31 -14.94
N VAL A 108 12.93 -7.42 -15.19
CA VAL A 108 12.66 -6.27 -14.30
C VAL A 108 12.21 -6.75 -12.92
N VAL A 109 11.28 -7.71 -12.85
CA VAL A 109 10.82 -8.29 -11.58
C VAL A 109 11.97 -8.95 -10.81
N THR A 110 12.86 -9.66 -11.52
CA THR A 110 14.04 -10.30 -10.94
C THR A 110 14.99 -9.26 -10.34
N TRP A 111 15.27 -8.18 -11.07
CA TRP A 111 16.11 -7.09 -10.57
C TRP A 111 15.51 -6.39 -9.35
N LEU A 112 14.20 -6.17 -9.33
CA LEU A 112 13.49 -5.58 -8.18
C LEU A 112 13.52 -6.49 -6.95
N SER A 113 13.54 -7.81 -7.17
CA SER A 113 13.54 -8.81 -6.10
C SER A 113 14.94 -9.21 -5.64
N ASP A 114 15.99 -8.68 -6.27
CA ASP A 114 17.40 -8.96 -5.94
C ASP A 114 17.75 -8.43 -4.53
N GLU A 115 18.77 -9.03 -3.91
CA GLU A 115 19.33 -8.58 -2.62
C GLU A 115 20.05 -7.23 -2.73
N HIS A 116 20.56 -6.88 -3.92
CA HIS A 116 21.06 -5.53 -4.19
C HIS A 116 19.87 -4.61 -4.48
N HIS A 117 19.26 -4.11 -3.40
CA HIS A 117 18.02 -3.35 -3.46
C HIS A 117 18.15 -2.04 -4.23
N PRO A 118 17.23 -1.77 -5.18
CA PRO A 118 17.29 -0.55 -5.96
C PRO A 118 17.08 0.72 -5.12
N SER A 119 17.90 1.74 -5.35
CA SER A 119 17.73 3.06 -4.71
C SER A 119 16.36 3.69 -5.06
N PRO A 120 15.74 4.44 -4.14
CA PRO A 120 14.46 5.11 -4.40
C PRO A 120 14.51 6.08 -5.59
N GLY A 121 15.70 6.63 -5.87
CA GLY A 121 15.94 7.54 -6.99
C GLY A 121 15.66 6.93 -8.37
N LEU A 122 15.89 5.64 -8.57
CA LEU A 122 15.48 4.93 -9.80
C LEU A 122 14.16 4.18 -9.62
N LEU A 123 13.92 3.63 -8.44
CA LEU A 123 12.77 2.78 -8.16
C LEU A 123 11.44 3.53 -8.25
N LEU A 124 11.34 4.73 -7.66
CA LEU A 124 10.09 5.49 -7.72
C LEU A 124 9.73 5.97 -9.14
N PRO A 125 10.65 6.54 -9.94
CA PRO A 125 10.36 6.84 -11.34
C PRO A 125 10.03 5.60 -12.18
N LEU A 126 10.64 4.45 -11.87
CA LEU A 126 10.32 3.17 -12.52
C LEU A 126 8.89 2.74 -12.21
N LEU A 127 8.45 2.78 -10.95
CA LEU A 127 7.07 2.50 -10.55
C LEU A 127 6.08 3.47 -11.22
N SER A 128 6.38 4.77 -11.17
CA SER A 128 5.56 5.81 -11.82
C SER A 128 5.42 5.54 -13.32
N THR A 129 6.52 5.25 -14.00
CA THR A 129 6.52 4.94 -15.43
C THR A 129 5.78 3.64 -15.73
N ALA A 130 6.06 2.56 -14.98
CA ALA A 130 5.43 1.26 -15.19
C ALA A 130 3.91 1.33 -15.04
N SER A 131 3.41 2.06 -14.03
CA SER A 131 1.97 2.25 -13.81
C SER A 131 1.26 2.87 -15.03
N ARG A 132 1.95 3.79 -15.72
CA ARG A 132 1.43 4.57 -16.85
C ARG A 132 1.64 3.89 -18.21
N THR A 133 2.79 3.26 -18.45
CA THR A 133 3.18 2.82 -19.80
C THR A 133 3.01 1.32 -20.04
N VAL A 134 3.05 0.48 -19.00
CA VAL A 134 2.88 -0.96 -19.15
C VAL A 134 1.39 -1.29 -19.15
N LEU A 135 0.85 -1.61 -20.33
CA LEU A 135 -0.59 -1.81 -20.52
C LEU A 135 -1.03 -3.26 -20.21
N HIS A 136 -0.16 -4.23 -20.47
CA HIS A 136 -0.44 -5.64 -20.18
C HIS A 136 -0.33 -5.89 -18.67
N LEU A 137 -1.44 -6.30 -18.07
CA LEU A 137 -1.56 -6.49 -16.61
C LEU A 137 -0.61 -7.56 -16.09
N ASN A 138 -0.43 -8.66 -16.83
CA ASN A 138 0.51 -9.74 -16.52
C ASN A 138 1.98 -9.29 -16.46
N HIS A 139 2.30 -8.08 -16.95
CA HIS A 139 3.61 -7.48 -16.79
C HIS A 139 3.59 -6.33 -15.80
N ARG A 140 2.58 -5.46 -15.88
CA ARG A 140 2.48 -4.29 -15.00
C ARG A 140 2.40 -4.70 -13.54
N ASN A 141 1.48 -5.61 -13.20
CA ASN A 141 1.19 -5.89 -11.81
C ASN A 141 2.36 -6.59 -11.10
N PRO A 142 3.05 -7.60 -11.69
CA PRO A 142 4.27 -8.14 -11.10
C PRO A 142 5.37 -7.10 -10.89
N ILE A 143 5.59 -6.19 -11.86
CA ILE A 143 6.60 -5.12 -11.74
C ILE A 143 6.23 -4.16 -10.59
N LEU A 144 4.97 -3.75 -10.51
CA LEU A 144 4.51 -2.88 -9.42
C LEU A 144 4.60 -3.59 -8.06
N GLN A 145 4.17 -4.84 -7.97
CA GLN A 145 4.26 -5.64 -6.74
C GLN A 145 5.70 -5.77 -6.25
N ALA A 146 6.62 -6.19 -7.12
CA ALA A 146 8.02 -6.36 -6.78
C ALA A 146 8.67 -5.02 -6.40
N GLY A 147 8.35 -3.94 -7.12
CA GLY A 147 8.91 -2.63 -6.83
C GLY A 147 8.37 -1.99 -5.55
N LEU A 148 7.08 -2.18 -5.23
CA LEU A 148 6.49 -1.75 -3.96
C LEU A 148 7.11 -2.51 -2.79
N ASN A 149 7.28 -3.83 -2.91
CA ASN A 149 7.99 -4.63 -1.93
C ASN A 149 9.43 -4.12 -1.72
N ALA A 150 10.19 -3.95 -2.81
CA ALA A 150 11.57 -3.47 -2.76
C ALA A 150 11.69 -2.10 -2.08
N LEU A 151 10.75 -1.19 -2.36
CA LEU A 151 10.76 0.19 -1.87
C LEU A 151 10.52 0.29 -0.36
N PHE A 152 9.76 -0.62 0.23
CA PHE A 152 9.46 -0.56 1.66
C PHE A 152 10.33 -1.50 2.49
N LYS A 153 10.85 -2.59 1.91
CA LYS A 153 11.60 -3.63 2.63
C LYS A 153 12.76 -3.11 3.49
N HIS A 154 13.43 -2.02 3.10
CA HIS A 154 14.68 -1.62 3.77
C HIS A 154 14.59 -0.54 4.83
N GLY A 155 13.53 0.26 4.91
CA GLY A 155 13.28 1.23 6.00
C GLY A 155 14.32 2.35 6.20
N ASP A 156 15.59 2.11 5.88
CA ASP A 156 16.75 2.97 6.00
C ASP A 156 17.32 3.21 4.61
N TRP A 157 16.90 4.33 4.02
CA TRP A 157 17.24 4.69 2.65
C TRP A 157 18.32 5.76 2.58
N TYR A 158 19.38 5.67 3.41
CA TYR A 158 20.62 6.49 3.36
C TYR A 158 20.49 7.82 2.61
N GLY A 159 19.74 8.74 3.18
CA GLY A 159 19.47 10.06 2.63
C GLY A 159 18.08 10.28 2.04
N TRP A 160 17.21 9.27 1.93
CA TRP A 160 15.79 9.39 1.49
C TRP A 160 14.79 9.27 2.65
N GLU A 161 15.24 9.51 3.88
CA GLU A 161 14.40 9.45 5.08
C GLU A 161 13.22 10.44 4.95
N GLY A 162 12.01 9.96 5.24
CA GLY A 162 10.78 10.74 5.12
C GLY A 162 10.27 10.94 3.68
N GLU A 163 11.05 10.61 2.65
CA GLU A 163 10.59 10.69 1.25
C GLU A 163 9.90 9.41 0.78
N VAL A 164 10.32 8.27 1.32
CA VAL A 164 9.71 6.97 1.00
C VAL A 164 8.49 6.74 1.90
N THR A 165 7.33 7.22 1.45
CA THR A 165 6.05 7.05 2.13
C THR A 165 4.98 6.55 1.17
N TRP A 166 3.96 5.86 1.70
CA TRP A 166 2.79 5.48 0.89
C TRP A 166 2.11 6.69 0.24
N SER A 167 2.03 7.84 0.94
CA SER A 167 1.51 9.08 0.37
C SER A 167 2.33 9.52 -0.87
N ARG A 168 3.67 9.51 -0.77
CA ARG A 168 4.54 9.84 -1.90
C ARG A 168 4.38 8.85 -3.04
N VAL A 169 4.40 7.55 -2.77
CA VAL A 169 4.21 6.49 -3.76
C VAL A 169 2.90 6.66 -4.51
N VAL A 170 1.80 6.80 -3.78
CA VAL A 170 0.47 6.95 -4.37
C VAL A 170 0.37 8.22 -5.21
N SER A 171 1.03 9.33 -4.79
CA SER A 171 1.03 10.58 -5.55
C SER A 171 1.72 10.51 -6.92
N VAL A 172 2.62 9.53 -7.12
CA VAL A 172 3.39 9.40 -8.36
C VAL A 172 2.91 8.26 -9.26
N LEU A 173 2.05 7.39 -8.74
CA LEU A 173 1.42 6.33 -9.51
C LEU A 173 0.26 6.89 -10.35
N SER A 174 0.05 6.29 -11.52
CA SER A 174 -1.03 6.64 -12.43
C SER A 174 -1.62 5.36 -13.00
N PHE A 175 -2.86 5.05 -12.62
CA PHE A 175 -3.57 3.88 -13.15
C PHE A 175 -4.52 4.30 -14.27
N PRO A 176 -4.65 3.51 -15.36
CA PRO A 176 -5.70 3.73 -16.35
C PRO A 176 -7.07 3.60 -15.70
N LEU A 177 -7.96 4.57 -15.93
CA LEU A 177 -9.34 4.54 -15.42
C LEU A 177 -10.24 3.54 -16.15
N THR A 178 -9.74 2.96 -17.24
CA THR A 178 -10.47 1.98 -18.04
C THR A 178 -10.40 0.61 -17.40
N ASN A 179 -11.56 0.05 -17.03
CA ASN A 179 -11.72 -1.29 -16.47
C ASN A 179 -10.86 -1.58 -15.22
N PRO A 180 -11.00 -0.77 -14.15
CA PRO A 180 -10.24 -0.96 -12.90
C PRO A 180 -10.55 -2.31 -12.25
N SER A 181 -11.76 -2.83 -12.42
CA SER A 181 -12.20 -4.10 -11.87
C SER A 181 -11.34 -5.26 -12.38
N ALA A 182 -11.13 -5.37 -13.70
CA ALA A 182 -10.32 -6.44 -14.28
C ALA A 182 -8.85 -6.38 -13.82
N MET A 183 -8.29 -5.19 -13.66
CA MET A 183 -6.93 -5.02 -13.13
C MET A 183 -6.80 -5.57 -11.71
N LEU A 184 -7.76 -5.22 -10.85
CA LEU A 184 -7.72 -5.56 -9.43
C LEU A 184 -8.07 -7.03 -9.18
N SER A 185 -9.05 -7.58 -9.90
CA SER A 185 -9.35 -9.01 -9.83
C SER A 185 -8.14 -9.85 -10.21
N LEU A 186 -7.48 -9.54 -11.34
CA LEU A 186 -6.27 -10.26 -11.75
C LEU A 186 -5.13 -10.08 -10.73
N ALA A 187 -4.90 -8.87 -10.22
CA ALA A 187 -3.89 -8.64 -9.20
C ALA A 187 -4.17 -9.44 -7.92
N ALA A 188 -5.44 -9.52 -7.48
CA ALA A 188 -5.84 -10.27 -6.30
C ALA A 188 -5.69 -11.79 -6.51
N GLU A 189 -6.13 -12.31 -7.66
CA GLU A 189 -5.99 -13.71 -8.05
C GLU A 189 -4.52 -14.16 -8.10
N GLU A 190 -3.62 -13.28 -8.56
CA GLU A 190 -2.17 -13.53 -8.60
C GLU A 190 -1.45 -13.18 -7.27
N GLY A 191 -2.18 -12.80 -6.21
CA GLY A 191 -1.60 -12.49 -4.90
C GLY A 191 -0.86 -11.16 -4.79
N GLN A 192 -1.00 -10.27 -5.77
CA GLN A 192 -0.33 -8.98 -5.85
C GLN A 192 -1.09 -7.89 -5.07
N LEU A 193 -1.32 -8.15 -3.78
CA LEU A 193 -2.16 -7.32 -2.93
C LEU A 193 -1.58 -5.92 -2.65
N LEU A 194 -0.28 -5.69 -2.81
CA LEU A 194 0.27 -4.33 -2.71
C LEU A 194 -0.16 -3.46 -3.88
N VAL A 195 -0.36 -4.05 -5.07
CA VAL A 195 -0.89 -3.33 -6.24
C VAL A 195 -2.35 -2.95 -5.99
N VAL A 196 -3.14 -3.88 -5.46
CA VAL A 196 -4.54 -3.63 -5.06
C VAL A 196 -4.61 -2.51 -4.03
N TYR A 197 -3.75 -2.57 -3.01
CA TYR A 197 -3.68 -1.54 -1.96
C TYR A 197 -3.26 -0.18 -2.51
N ALA A 198 -2.21 -0.12 -3.33
CA ALA A 198 -1.73 1.12 -3.94
C ALA A 198 -2.81 1.77 -4.82
N HIS A 199 -3.52 0.98 -5.62
CA HIS A 199 -4.66 1.47 -6.39
C HIS A 199 -5.81 1.94 -5.50
N THR A 200 -6.11 1.23 -4.42
CA THR A 200 -7.16 1.61 -3.45
C THR A 200 -6.86 2.98 -2.84
N CYS A 201 -5.62 3.20 -2.39
CA CYS A 201 -5.18 4.50 -1.89
C CYS A 201 -5.26 5.58 -2.97
N TRP A 202 -4.83 5.27 -4.19
CA TRP A 202 -4.88 6.19 -5.33
C TRP A 202 -6.32 6.61 -5.68
N ARG A 203 -7.26 5.65 -5.68
CA ARG A 203 -8.70 5.92 -5.87
C ARG A 203 -9.27 6.76 -4.74
N ARG A 204 -8.88 6.50 -3.49
CA ARG A 204 -9.34 7.26 -2.34
C ARG A 204 -8.90 8.72 -2.40
N LEU A 205 -7.70 9.03 -2.89
CA LEU A 205 -7.26 10.42 -3.11
C LEU A 205 -8.10 11.17 -4.15
N GLN A 206 -8.80 10.44 -5.02
CA GLN A 206 -9.68 11.00 -6.04
C GLN A 206 -11.16 10.96 -5.64
N SER A 207 -11.48 10.31 -4.53
CA SER A 207 -12.85 10.16 -4.05
C SER A 207 -13.35 11.51 -3.53
N ILE A 208 -14.45 12.00 -4.09
CA ILE A 208 -15.02 13.31 -3.73
C ILE A 208 -16.30 13.14 -2.92
N SER A 209 -16.92 11.95 -2.95
CA SER A 209 -18.23 11.71 -2.35
C SER A 209 -18.29 10.42 -1.52
N CYS A 210 -19.28 10.34 -0.62
CA CYS A 210 -19.59 9.11 0.12
C CYS A 210 -19.99 7.96 -0.81
N ALA A 211 -20.61 8.26 -1.96
CA ALA A 211 -20.97 7.26 -2.96
C ALA A 211 -19.73 6.60 -3.59
N ASP A 212 -18.69 7.38 -3.88
CA ASP A 212 -17.42 6.86 -4.41
C ASP A 212 -16.74 5.91 -3.40
N ASN A 213 -16.75 6.29 -2.12
CA ASN A 213 -16.21 5.45 -1.04
C ASN A 213 -17.04 4.17 -0.84
N LEU A 214 -18.37 4.25 -0.96
CA LEU A 214 -19.22 3.07 -0.88
C LEU A 214 -18.97 2.12 -2.05
N LEU A 215 -18.85 2.62 -3.28
CA LEU A 215 -18.50 1.80 -4.45
C LEU A 215 -17.12 1.13 -4.30
N LEU A 216 -16.16 1.85 -3.74
CA LEU A 216 -14.84 1.30 -3.44
C LEU A 216 -14.93 0.21 -2.36
N LEU A 217 -15.71 0.42 -1.31
CA LEU A 217 -15.95 -0.59 -0.26
C LEU A 217 -16.61 -1.84 -0.83
N THR A 218 -17.66 -1.69 -1.63
CA THR A 218 -18.35 -2.81 -2.30
C THR A 218 -17.36 -3.63 -3.10
N PHE A 219 -16.58 -2.98 -3.98
CA PHE A 219 -15.55 -3.65 -4.77
C PHE A 219 -14.55 -4.43 -3.90
N LEU A 220 -14.07 -3.82 -2.81
CA LEU A 220 -13.10 -4.45 -1.93
C LEU A 220 -13.71 -5.68 -1.23
N CYS A 221 -14.93 -5.58 -0.71
CA CYS A 221 -15.63 -6.69 -0.08
C CYS A 221 -15.89 -7.84 -1.06
N ASP A 222 -16.37 -7.56 -2.27
CA ASP A 222 -16.61 -8.57 -3.31
C ASP A 222 -15.33 -9.33 -3.66
N MET A 223 -14.19 -8.62 -3.75
CA MET A 223 -12.89 -9.24 -3.97
C MET A 223 -12.44 -10.10 -2.79
N LEU A 224 -12.70 -9.68 -1.53
CA LEU A 224 -12.33 -10.47 -0.36
C LEU A 224 -13.07 -11.81 -0.31
N GLU A 225 -14.29 -11.91 -0.84
CA GLU A 225 -15.06 -13.15 -0.88
C GLU A 225 -14.44 -14.24 -1.77
N THR A 226 -13.66 -13.85 -2.78
CA THR A 226 -13.00 -14.78 -3.71
C THR A 226 -11.51 -14.95 -3.43
N LEU A 227 -10.94 -14.13 -2.54
CA LEU A 227 -9.53 -14.16 -2.18
C LEU A 227 -9.23 -15.36 -1.26
N ILE A 228 -8.24 -16.16 -1.65
CA ILE A 228 -7.69 -17.23 -0.82
C ILE A 228 -6.29 -16.80 -0.37
N PRO A 229 -6.16 -16.12 0.78
CA PRO A 229 -4.88 -15.57 1.21
C PRO A 229 -3.94 -16.68 1.65
N ASN A 230 -2.64 -16.42 1.52
CA ASN A 230 -1.56 -17.27 2.00
C ASN A 230 -0.48 -16.42 2.66
N ALA A 231 0.56 -17.06 3.20
CA ALA A 231 1.65 -16.41 3.90
C ALA A 231 2.31 -15.25 3.12
N GLU A 232 2.44 -15.34 1.79
CA GLU A 232 3.06 -14.29 0.96
C GLU A 232 2.16 -13.06 0.79
N MET A 233 0.85 -13.23 1.03
CA MET A 233 -0.16 -12.17 0.86
C MET A 233 -0.43 -11.40 2.17
N GLU A 234 0.05 -11.88 3.31
CA GLU A 234 -0.30 -11.36 4.64
C GLU A 234 -0.14 -9.86 4.80
N ILE A 235 0.99 -9.31 4.38
CA ILE A 235 1.28 -7.88 4.50
C ILE A 235 0.28 -7.06 3.67
N GLY A 236 0.04 -7.46 2.42
CA GLY A 236 -0.94 -6.80 1.56
C GLY A 236 -2.37 -6.95 2.08
N LEU A 237 -2.71 -8.10 2.67
CA LEU A 237 -4.01 -8.33 3.28
C LEU A 237 -4.25 -7.38 4.46
N ILE A 238 -3.28 -7.24 5.37
CA ILE A 238 -3.37 -6.33 6.51
C ILE A 238 -3.52 -4.87 6.05
N LEU A 239 -2.79 -4.48 5.02
CA LEU A 239 -2.93 -3.16 4.41
C LEU A 239 -4.33 -2.93 3.82
N LEU A 240 -4.88 -3.90 3.09
CA LEU A 240 -6.24 -3.82 2.55
C LEU A 240 -7.29 -3.75 3.67
N LEU A 241 -7.16 -4.59 4.70
CA LEU A 241 -8.01 -4.52 5.88
C LEU A 241 -7.97 -3.12 6.50
N SER A 242 -6.78 -2.51 6.61
CA SER A 242 -6.66 -1.15 7.16
C SER A 242 -7.45 -0.11 6.36
N GLU A 243 -7.51 -0.21 5.02
CA GLU A 243 -8.25 0.73 4.19
C GLU A 243 -9.75 0.46 4.23
N ILE A 244 -10.17 -0.81 4.23
CA ILE A 244 -11.58 -1.20 4.40
C ILE A 244 -12.10 -0.66 5.73
N LEU A 245 -11.36 -0.85 6.82
CA LEU A 245 -11.73 -0.36 8.15
C LEU A 245 -11.82 1.17 8.22
N LYS A 246 -10.92 1.90 7.54
CA LYS A 246 -11.00 3.36 7.42
C LYS A 246 -12.25 3.80 6.67
N ILE A 247 -12.58 3.12 5.56
CA ILE A 247 -13.77 3.44 4.76
C ILE A 247 -15.05 3.12 5.56
N LEU A 248 -15.11 1.98 6.25
CA LEU A 248 -16.22 1.64 7.15
C LEU A 248 -16.41 2.72 8.22
N SER A 249 -15.32 3.11 8.90
CA SER A 249 -15.36 4.16 9.94
C SER A 249 -15.87 5.50 9.42
N LEU A 250 -15.61 5.83 8.15
CA LEU A 250 -16.15 7.02 7.50
C LEU A 250 -17.65 6.87 7.21
N LEU A 251 -18.06 5.76 6.60
CA LEU A 251 -19.43 5.56 6.09
C LEU A 251 -20.46 5.31 7.19
N VAL A 252 -20.07 4.89 8.39
CA VAL A 252 -21.02 4.71 9.51
C VAL A 252 -21.63 6.01 10.04
N HIS A 253 -21.03 7.16 9.70
CA HIS A 253 -21.59 8.48 10.04
C HIS A 253 -22.50 9.03 8.94
N GLU A 254 -22.56 8.36 7.78
CA GLU A 254 -23.30 8.79 6.61
C GLU A 254 -24.66 8.08 6.55
N LYS A 255 -25.74 8.81 6.90
CA LYS A 255 -27.09 8.24 7.04
C LYS A 255 -27.57 7.44 5.83
N GLY A 256 -27.20 7.87 4.62
CA GLY A 256 -27.62 7.23 3.37
C GLY A 256 -26.89 5.93 3.03
N THR A 257 -25.86 5.55 3.79
CA THR A 257 -25.02 4.38 3.50
C THR A 257 -25.06 3.32 4.59
N ILE A 258 -25.77 3.54 5.70
CA ILE A 258 -25.72 2.68 6.90
C ILE A 258 -26.06 1.22 6.58
N GLU A 259 -27.14 0.95 5.83
CA GLU A 259 -27.58 -0.41 5.50
C GLU A 259 -26.54 -1.16 4.65
N SER A 260 -26.02 -0.53 3.59
CA SER A 260 -24.97 -1.13 2.77
C SER A 260 -23.66 -1.31 3.55
N THR A 261 -23.31 -0.34 4.39
CA THR A 261 -22.13 -0.41 5.26
C THR A 261 -22.25 -1.56 6.26
N TRP A 262 -23.45 -1.77 6.80
CA TRP A 262 -23.77 -2.90 7.68
C TRP A 262 -23.52 -4.24 6.98
N HIS A 263 -24.08 -4.44 5.79
CA HIS A 263 -23.85 -5.67 5.03
C HIS A 263 -22.38 -5.90 4.68
N HIS A 264 -21.66 -4.86 4.25
CA HIS A 264 -20.23 -4.97 3.98
C HIS A 264 -19.42 -5.31 5.24
N CYS A 265 -19.81 -4.78 6.39
CA CYS A 265 -19.19 -5.13 7.66
C CYS A 265 -19.48 -6.60 8.03
N GLN A 266 -20.69 -7.12 7.78
CA GLN A 266 -21.02 -8.54 7.96
C GLN A 266 -20.20 -9.46 7.04
N THR A 267 -20.07 -9.08 5.76
CA THR A 267 -19.20 -9.78 4.81
C THR A 267 -17.77 -9.83 5.33
N LEU A 268 -17.23 -8.69 5.77
CA LEU A 268 -15.88 -8.60 6.32
C LEU A 268 -15.72 -9.49 7.55
N THR A 269 -16.65 -9.45 8.52
CA THR A 269 -16.58 -10.30 9.71
C THR A 269 -16.61 -11.80 9.38
N SER A 270 -17.37 -12.18 8.34
CA SER A 270 -17.45 -13.57 7.89
C SER A 270 -16.13 -14.03 7.26
N GLN A 271 -15.50 -13.18 6.44
CA GLN A 271 -14.19 -13.47 5.86
C GLN A 271 -13.08 -13.53 6.92
N LEU A 272 -13.10 -12.60 7.89
CA LEU A 272 -12.16 -12.62 9.01
C LEU A 272 -12.29 -13.91 9.83
N ALA A 273 -13.51 -14.40 10.05
CA ALA A 273 -13.74 -15.66 10.75
C ALA A 273 -13.17 -16.87 9.98
N LEU A 274 -13.31 -16.91 8.66
CA LEU A 274 -12.74 -17.94 7.80
C LEU A 274 -11.20 -17.94 7.86
N TRP A 275 -10.58 -16.77 7.70
CA TRP A 275 -9.12 -16.65 7.73
C TRP A 275 -8.53 -16.85 9.12
N ALA A 276 -9.32 -16.68 10.16
CA ALA A 276 -8.94 -16.93 11.55
C ALA A 276 -8.79 -18.42 11.89
N GLU A 277 -9.39 -19.33 11.11
CA GLU A 277 -9.40 -20.76 11.42
C GLU A 277 -7.98 -21.34 11.49
N ASP A 278 -7.72 -22.21 12.47
CA ASP A 278 -6.39 -22.84 12.63
C ASP A 278 -6.16 -23.93 11.57
N ARG A 279 -7.24 -24.49 11.03
CA ARG A 279 -7.27 -25.48 9.96
C ARG A 279 -8.43 -25.17 9.05
N GLU A 280 -8.24 -25.29 7.75
CA GLU A 280 -9.32 -25.14 6.77
C GLU A 280 -10.42 -26.16 7.09
N THR A 281 -11.57 -25.70 7.58
CA THR A 281 -12.68 -26.59 7.94
C THR A 281 -13.59 -26.85 6.74
N THR A 282 -13.23 -27.83 5.89
CA THR A 282 -14.20 -28.39 4.95
C THR A 282 -14.45 -29.88 5.25
N GLY A 283 -15.67 -30.19 5.74
CA GLY A 283 -16.21 -31.55 5.83
C GLY A 283 -15.98 -32.33 7.14
N ILE A 284 -16.50 -33.56 7.16
CA ILE A 284 -16.50 -34.52 8.30
C ILE A 284 -15.08 -34.84 8.82
N LEU A 285 -14.05 -34.66 7.98
CA LEU A 285 -12.65 -34.89 8.33
C LEU A 285 -12.07 -33.80 9.26
N ALA A 286 -12.61 -32.57 9.21
CA ALA A 286 -12.20 -31.49 10.12
C ALA A 286 -12.61 -31.79 11.58
N ALA A 287 -13.77 -32.41 11.77
CA ALA A 287 -14.31 -32.76 13.10
C ALA A 287 -13.48 -33.83 13.84
N ILE A 288 -12.63 -34.57 13.13
CA ILE A 288 -11.70 -35.56 13.69
C ILE A 288 -10.24 -35.09 13.69
N GLY A 289 -10.00 -33.79 13.43
CA GLY A 289 -8.65 -33.22 13.45
C GLY A 289 -7.79 -33.58 12.25
N LEU A 290 -8.40 -33.89 11.09
CA LEU A 290 -7.73 -34.10 9.82
C LEU A 290 -8.15 -32.99 8.84
N GLY A 291 -7.59 -31.79 9.03
CA GLY A 291 -7.77 -30.64 8.14
C GLY A 291 -6.43 -30.05 7.72
N ARG A 292 -6.38 -29.43 6.54
CA ARG A 292 -5.21 -28.70 6.06
C ARG A 292 -4.93 -27.55 7.04
N GLN A 293 -3.69 -27.43 7.47
CA GLN A 293 -3.29 -26.31 8.33
C GLN A 293 -3.54 -24.99 7.59
N SER A 294 -3.99 -23.97 8.33
CA SER A 294 -4.17 -22.65 7.75
C SER A 294 -2.91 -22.19 7.01
N PRO A 295 -3.04 -21.61 5.81
CA PRO A 295 -1.91 -21.03 5.08
C PRO A 295 -1.42 -19.72 5.70
N LEU A 296 -2.12 -19.20 6.71
CA LEU A 296 -1.79 -17.96 7.42
C LEU A 296 -1.07 -18.23 8.74
N SER A 297 -0.14 -17.32 9.06
CA SER A 297 0.60 -17.24 10.30
C SER A 297 -0.35 -17.12 11.49
N VAL A 298 0.12 -17.62 12.64
CA VAL A 298 -0.63 -17.50 13.91
C VAL A 298 -0.92 -16.02 14.22
N GLY A 299 0.01 -15.13 13.89
CA GLY A 299 -0.12 -13.69 14.08
C GLY A 299 -1.28 -13.09 13.29
N VAL A 300 -1.33 -13.33 11.98
CA VAL A 300 -2.44 -12.83 11.14
C VAL A 300 -3.77 -13.46 11.54
N ARG A 301 -3.79 -14.75 11.89
CA ARG A 301 -5.01 -15.38 12.45
C ARG A 301 -5.50 -14.70 13.71
N LEU A 302 -4.60 -14.36 14.64
CA LEU A 302 -4.96 -13.60 15.85
C LEU A 302 -5.53 -12.23 15.51
N ILE A 303 -4.94 -11.53 14.54
CA ILE A 303 -5.44 -10.23 14.05
C ILE A 303 -6.87 -10.40 13.51
N CYS A 304 -7.10 -11.38 12.64
CA CYS A 304 -8.42 -11.65 12.06
C CYS A 304 -9.47 -11.97 13.13
N ARG A 305 -9.14 -12.84 14.11
CA ARG A 305 -10.01 -13.16 15.25
C ARG A 305 -10.37 -11.94 16.06
N THR A 306 -9.38 -11.11 16.37
CA THR A 306 -9.56 -9.91 17.19
C THR A 306 -10.42 -8.88 16.48
N LEU A 307 -10.12 -8.58 15.22
CA LEU A 307 -10.91 -7.65 14.41
C LEU A 307 -12.35 -8.14 14.24
N GLY A 308 -12.55 -9.41 13.90
CA GLY A 308 -13.89 -9.99 13.75
C GLY A 308 -14.70 -9.93 15.05
N THR A 309 -14.06 -10.21 16.19
CA THR A 309 -14.69 -10.08 17.52
C THR A 309 -15.07 -8.63 17.78
N PHE A 310 -14.16 -7.68 17.58
CA PHE A 310 -14.42 -6.26 17.79
C PHE A 310 -15.58 -5.77 16.94
N LEU A 311 -15.55 -6.00 15.62
CA LEU A 311 -16.59 -5.55 14.69
C LEU A 311 -17.97 -6.11 15.07
N ASN A 312 -18.07 -7.38 15.44
CA ASN A 312 -19.33 -7.98 15.90
C ASN A 312 -19.89 -7.27 17.14
N LEU A 313 -19.04 -6.93 18.13
CA LEU A 313 -19.48 -6.17 19.32
C LEU A 313 -19.89 -4.73 19.01
N GLN A 314 -19.34 -4.15 17.94
CA GLN A 314 -19.74 -2.82 17.48
C GLN A 314 -21.03 -2.85 16.64
N MET A 315 -21.61 -4.04 16.42
CA MET A 315 -22.76 -4.32 15.58
C MET A 315 -23.87 -5.01 16.38
N PRO A 316 -24.48 -4.33 17.38
CA PRO A 316 -25.43 -4.96 18.32
C PRO A 316 -26.73 -5.45 17.67
N ARG A 317 -27.17 -4.85 16.57
CA ARG A 317 -28.36 -5.28 15.81
C ARG A 317 -28.32 -4.75 14.39
N GLU A 318 -29.07 -5.37 13.50
CA GLU A 318 -29.14 -5.02 12.09
C GLU A 318 -29.27 -3.51 11.84
N GLY A 319 -28.37 -2.98 11.01
CA GLY A 319 -28.32 -1.56 10.65
C GLY A 319 -27.86 -0.60 11.76
N VAL A 320 -27.35 -1.09 12.90
CA VAL A 320 -26.98 -0.22 14.04
C VAL A 320 -25.52 -0.41 14.43
N PHE A 321 -24.72 0.65 14.28
CA PHE A 321 -23.33 0.69 14.70
C PHE A 321 -23.14 1.45 16.02
N ARG A 322 -22.26 0.92 16.88
CA ARG A 322 -21.74 1.67 18.03
C ARG A 322 -20.71 2.69 17.55
N THR A 323 -21.14 3.94 17.49
CA THR A 323 -20.33 5.08 17.02
C THR A 323 -19.88 6.01 18.14
N HIS A 324 -20.29 5.72 19.38
CA HIS A 324 -19.96 6.51 20.56
C HIS A 324 -19.61 5.58 21.73
N PRO A 325 -18.76 6.03 22.68
CA PRO A 325 -18.50 5.33 23.94
C PRO A 325 -19.79 5.03 24.70
N LEU A 326 -19.83 3.88 25.38
CA LEU A 326 -20.90 3.58 26.34
C LEU A 326 -20.50 4.10 27.73
N HIS A 327 -21.46 4.61 28.50
CA HIS A 327 -21.21 4.96 29.91
C HIS A 327 -21.26 3.70 30.80
N THR A 328 -22.08 2.73 30.41
CA THR A 328 -22.13 1.36 30.97
C THR A 328 -22.44 0.34 29.87
N HIS A 329 -22.04 -0.93 30.03
CA HIS A 329 -22.37 -2.01 29.07
C HIS A 329 -23.90 -2.22 28.87
N SER A 330 -24.73 -1.65 29.74
CA SER A 330 -26.19 -1.66 29.68
C SER A 330 -26.82 -0.58 28.79
N ASP A 331 -26.05 0.34 28.22
CA ASP A 331 -26.56 1.49 27.45
C ASP A 331 -26.97 1.14 26.00
N ILE A 332 -26.82 -0.13 25.57
CA ILE A 332 -27.35 -0.60 24.29
C ILE A 332 -28.84 -0.86 24.48
N ASP A 333 -29.68 0.10 24.09
CA ASP A 333 -31.14 0.07 24.19
C ASP A 333 -31.76 -1.32 23.93
N GLY A 334 -32.09 -2.02 25.02
CA GLY A 334 -33.36 -2.73 25.22
C GLY A 334 -33.85 -3.73 24.17
N SER A 335 -32.99 -4.46 23.45
CA SER A 335 -33.40 -5.67 22.71
C SER A 335 -32.56 -6.88 23.11
N PRO A 336 -33.17 -7.97 23.65
CA PRO A 336 -32.45 -9.13 24.17
C PRO A 336 -31.89 -10.07 23.09
N SER A 337 -31.85 -9.66 21.81
CA SER A 337 -31.63 -10.60 20.71
C SER A 337 -30.17 -11.00 20.43
N ASN A 338 -29.17 -10.22 20.85
CA ASN A 338 -27.76 -10.46 20.48
C ASN A 338 -26.74 -10.59 21.63
N VAL A 339 -27.16 -10.40 22.89
CA VAL A 339 -26.28 -10.55 24.06
C VAL A 339 -25.61 -11.93 24.11
N GLY A 340 -26.28 -12.97 23.59
CA GLY A 340 -25.72 -14.32 23.49
C GLY A 340 -24.57 -14.46 22.48
N ASN A 341 -24.62 -13.72 21.36
CA ASN A 341 -23.57 -13.73 20.34
C ASN A 341 -22.35 -12.90 20.77
N GLU A 342 -22.57 -11.80 21.50
CA GLU A 342 -21.51 -10.96 22.07
C GLU A 342 -20.69 -11.72 23.13
N ALA A 343 -21.36 -12.38 24.08
CA ALA A 343 -20.70 -13.18 25.11
C ALA A 343 -19.90 -14.35 24.48
N CYS A 344 -20.50 -15.05 23.52
CA CYS A 344 -19.89 -16.18 22.82
C CYS A 344 -18.62 -15.76 22.04
N THR A 345 -18.65 -14.62 21.34
CA THR A 345 -17.48 -14.14 20.57
C THR A 345 -16.32 -13.72 21.46
N LEU A 346 -16.59 -13.03 22.58
CA LEU A 346 -15.56 -12.68 23.57
C LEU A 346 -14.99 -13.91 24.29
N GLU A 347 -15.83 -14.89 24.64
CA GLU A 347 -15.38 -16.14 25.27
C GLU A 347 -14.46 -16.93 24.35
N HIS A 348 -14.73 -16.96 23.04
CA HIS A 348 -13.83 -17.57 22.06
C HIS A 348 -12.46 -16.88 22.00
N LEU A 349 -12.42 -15.55 22.06
CA LEU A 349 -11.16 -14.79 22.07
C LEU A 349 -10.37 -15.04 23.37
N ARG A 350 -11.04 -15.01 24.53
CA ARG A 350 -10.44 -15.33 25.85
C ARG A 350 -9.95 -16.78 25.91
N GLY A 351 -10.65 -17.70 25.25
CA GLY A 351 -10.24 -19.10 25.13
C GLY A 351 -8.88 -19.30 24.46
N LEU A 352 -8.41 -18.35 23.65
CA LEU A 352 -7.08 -18.42 23.05
C LEU A 352 -5.95 -18.33 24.08
N CYS A 353 -6.19 -17.76 25.26
CA CYS A 353 -5.19 -17.64 26.32
C CYS A 353 -4.74 -19.01 26.85
N SER A 354 -5.59 -20.04 26.74
CA SER A 354 -5.24 -21.42 27.11
C SER A 354 -4.82 -22.28 25.90
N ASN A 355 -4.82 -21.73 24.69
CA ASN A 355 -4.42 -22.44 23.47
C ASN A 355 -2.90 -22.36 23.26
N THR A 356 -2.23 -23.51 23.24
CA THR A 356 -0.76 -23.60 23.08
C THR A 356 -0.26 -23.03 21.76
N THR A 357 -1.09 -22.98 20.72
CA THR A 357 -0.77 -22.36 19.42
C THR A 357 -0.46 -20.88 19.56
N TYR A 358 -1.13 -20.19 20.49
CA TYR A 358 -1.02 -18.74 20.69
C TYR A 358 -0.14 -18.36 21.88
N ALA A 359 0.54 -19.33 22.51
CA ALA A 359 1.37 -19.07 23.70
C ALA A 359 2.46 -18.02 23.46
N GLY A 360 3.04 -17.96 22.26
CA GLY A 360 4.03 -16.95 21.86
C GLY A 360 3.46 -15.54 21.66
N LEU A 361 2.13 -15.38 21.63
CA LEU A 361 1.42 -14.11 21.42
C LEU A 361 0.59 -13.70 22.64
N ALA A 362 0.90 -14.23 23.83
CA ALA A 362 0.11 -14.00 25.05
C ALA A 362 -0.04 -12.52 25.43
N HIS A 363 1.03 -11.73 25.26
CA HIS A 363 0.99 -10.29 25.53
C HIS A 363 0.09 -9.54 24.53
N PRO A 364 0.31 -9.61 23.20
CA PRO A 364 -0.60 -9.01 22.22
C PRO A 364 -2.06 -9.44 22.41
N LEU A 365 -2.30 -10.73 22.68
CA LEU A 365 -3.64 -11.27 22.93
C LEU A 365 -4.30 -10.64 24.17
N THR A 366 -3.55 -10.46 25.26
CA THR A 366 -4.08 -9.83 26.48
C THR A 366 -4.48 -8.38 26.22
N GLN A 367 -3.64 -7.62 25.51
CA GLN A 367 -3.95 -6.23 25.15
C GLN A 367 -5.14 -6.14 24.19
N ALA A 368 -5.23 -7.08 23.24
CA ALA A 368 -6.36 -7.20 22.33
C ALA A 368 -7.67 -7.42 23.09
N ILE A 369 -7.70 -8.35 24.05
CA ILE A 369 -8.88 -8.61 24.89
C ILE A 369 -9.27 -7.35 25.67
N GLN A 370 -8.31 -6.69 26.33
CA GLN A 370 -8.56 -5.45 27.08
C GLN A 370 -9.16 -4.34 26.20
N PHE A 371 -8.64 -4.17 24.98
CA PHE A 371 -9.16 -3.19 24.03
C PHE A 371 -10.60 -3.50 23.63
N VAL A 372 -10.88 -4.77 23.32
CA VAL A 372 -12.20 -5.20 22.84
C VAL A 372 -13.26 -5.11 23.94
N GLU A 373 -12.87 -5.35 25.20
CA GLU A 373 -13.74 -5.26 26.37
C GLU A 373 -14.04 -3.82 26.80
N ASP A 374 -13.20 -2.85 26.45
CA ASP A 374 -13.37 -1.47 26.89
C ASP A 374 -14.64 -0.83 26.28
N PRO A 375 -15.64 -0.43 27.10
CA PRO A 375 -16.84 0.26 26.62
C PRO A 375 -16.54 1.64 26.01
N ALA A 376 -15.35 2.19 26.25
CA ALA A 376 -14.92 3.45 25.64
C ALA A 376 -14.61 3.32 24.14
N HIS A 377 -14.24 2.12 23.65
CA HIS A 377 -13.80 1.94 22.27
C HIS A 377 -14.96 1.64 21.31
N CYS A 378 -15.24 2.53 20.37
CA CYS A 378 -16.33 2.40 19.40
C CYS A 378 -15.82 1.96 18.01
N LEU A 379 -16.72 1.71 17.05
CA LEU A 379 -16.32 1.28 15.71
C LEU A 379 -15.21 2.15 15.08
N PRO A 380 -15.26 3.50 15.16
CA PRO A 380 -14.15 4.33 14.69
C PRO A 380 -12.78 3.92 15.25
N ASP A 381 -12.67 3.38 16.46
CA ASP A 381 -11.39 3.00 17.09
C ASP A 381 -10.77 1.71 16.51
N VAL A 382 -11.44 1.04 15.57
CA VAL A 382 -10.95 -0.21 14.97
C VAL A 382 -9.58 -0.07 14.27
N HIS A 383 -9.26 1.11 13.74
CA HIS A 383 -7.95 1.38 13.15
C HIS A 383 -6.84 1.47 14.21
N VAL A 384 -7.16 1.94 15.42
CA VAL A 384 -6.24 1.95 16.57
C VAL A 384 -5.97 0.52 17.02
N LEU A 385 -7.02 -0.31 17.08
CA LEU A 385 -6.88 -1.75 17.38
C LEU A 385 -5.94 -2.43 16.38
N LEU A 386 -6.18 -2.25 15.07
CA LEU A 386 -5.32 -2.82 14.04
C LEU A 386 -3.88 -2.32 14.17
N ALA A 387 -3.67 -1.02 14.39
CA ALA A 387 -2.34 -0.45 14.55
C ALA A 387 -1.56 -1.05 15.73
N ARG A 388 -2.22 -1.25 16.90
CA ARG A 388 -1.61 -1.91 18.07
C ARG A 388 -1.25 -3.36 17.76
N LEU A 389 -2.20 -4.11 17.21
CA LEU A 389 -1.98 -5.50 16.82
C LEU A 389 -0.82 -5.64 15.83
N VAL A 390 -0.75 -4.78 14.82
CA VAL A 390 0.36 -4.77 13.85
C VAL A 390 1.68 -4.47 14.55
N ALA A 391 1.74 -3.45 15.41
CA ALA A 391 2.96 -3.11 16.13
C ALA A 391 3.48 -4.25 17.02
N ASP A 392 2.57 -4.99 17.65
CA ASP A 392 2.91 -6.04 18.62
C ASP A 392 3.14 -7.42 17.96
N ILE A 393 2.56 -7.67 16.77
CA ILE A 393 2.55 -8.99 16.12
C ILE A 393 3.40 -9.01 14.84
N LEU A 394 3.40 -7.94 14.05
CA LEU A 394 3.99 -7.92 12.71
C LEU A 394 5.16 -6.92 12.63
N SER A 395 6.37 -7.44 12.51
CA SER A 395 7.58 -6.64 12.29
C SER A 395 7.90 -6.54 10.79
N ASP A 396 7.07 -5.81 10.03
CA ASP A 396 7.30 -5.56 8.61
C ASP A 396 7.35 -4.04 8.29
N PRO A 397 8.45 -3.54 7.69
CA PRO A 397 8.61 -2.12 7.32
C PRO A 397 7.51 -1.55 6.42
N VAL A 398 6.88 -2.38 5.58
CA VAL A 398 5.76 -1.98 4.71
C VAL A 398 4.57 -1.45 5.51
N LEU A 399 4.39 -1.96 6.73
CA LEU A 399 3.30 -1.61 7.65
C LEU A 399 3.60 -0.40 8.53
N HIS A 400 4.77 0.23 8.42
CA HIS A 400 5.22 1.31 9.30
C HIS A 400 4.25 2.50 9.43
N HIS A 401 3.51 2.83 8.37
CA HIS A 401 2.52 3.92 8.44
C HIS A 401 1.29 3.58 9.31
N LEU A 402 0.99 2.29 9.52
CA LEU A 402 -0.09 1.87 10.41
C LEU A 402 0.32 2.08 11.87
N THR A 403 1.59 1.85 12.20
CA THR A 403 2.10 2.00 13.58
C THR A 403 2.35 3.45 13.96
N HIS A 404 2.64 4.34 13.01
CA HIS A 404 2.71 5.79 13.24
C HIS A 404 1.41 6.41 13.79
N LEU A 405 0.26 5.80 13.55
CA LEU A 405 -1.02 6.26 14.12
C LEU A 405 -1.05 6.19 15.65
N LEU A 406 -0.19 5.36 16.25
CA LEU A 406 -0.05 5.26 17.71
C LEU A 406 0.76 6.41 18.31
N SER A 407 1.60 7.08 17.51
CA SER A 407 2.45 8.19 17.98
C SER A 407 1.72 9.53 17.99
N THR A 408 0.67 9.69 17.17
CA THR A 408 -0.11 10.93 17.06
C THR A 408 -1.28 11.01 18.06
N THR A 409 -1.58 9.92 18.76
CA THR A 409 -2.66 9.81 19.75
C THR A 409 -2.20 9.94 21.21
N ALA A 410 -0.90 10.20 21.45
CA ALA A 410 -0.42 10.59 22.78
C ALA A 410 -0.92 12.00 23.12
N PRO A 411 -1.44 12.25 24.34
CA PRO A 411 -1.81 13.60 24.75
C PRO A 411 -0.56 14.48 24.70
N SER A 412 -0.60 15.50 23.84
CA SER A 412 0.43 16.53 23.79
C SER A 412 0.54 17.17 25.17
N ALA A 413 1.75 17.18 25.74
CA ALA A 413 2.06 17.99 26.90
C ALA A 413 1.63 19.45 26.63
N PRO A 414 1.11 20.17 27.64
CA PRO A 414 0.69 21.54 27.44
C PRO A 414 1.88 22.37 26.92
N PRO A 415 1.64 23.32 26.00
CA PRO A 415 2.70 24.12 25.42
C PRO A 415 3.47 24.84 26.55
N PRO A 416 4.80 24.97 26.43
CA PRO A 416 5.58 25.72 27.41
C PRO A 416 5.04 27.15 27.45
N SER A 417 4.67 27.60 28.63
CA SER A 417 4.25 28.97 28.91
C SER A 417 5.30 29.95 28.38
N LEU A 418 4.87 30.79 27.43
CA LEU A 418 5.67 31.88 26.88
C LEU A 418 6.18 32.78 28.02
N PRO A 419 7.47 33.18 28.00
CA PRO A 419 7.99 34.12 28.99
C PRO A 419 7.32 35.49 28.80
N LEU A 420 6.92 36.08 29.92
CA LEU A 420 6.37 37.43 30.03
C LEU A 420 7.25 38.43 29.25
N GLN A 421 6.62 39.06 28.26
CA GLN A 421 7.20 40.07 27.41
C GLN A 421 7.40 41.36 28.21
N GLU A 422 8.67 41.75 28.42
CA GLU A 422 9.02 43.05 28.99
C GLU A 422 8.49 44.18 28.08
N GLN A 423 7.69 45.05 28.68
CA GLN A 423 7.22 46.30 28.08
C GLN A 423 8.34 47.34 28.11
N HIS A 424 8.57 48.04 26.98
CA HIS A 424 8.80 49.50 26.87
C HIS A 424 9.19 49.91 25.41
N PRO A 425 9.09 51.21 25.00
CA PRO A 425 7.85 51.85 24.59
C PRO A 425 7.93 52.54 23.19
N HIS A 426 6.77 52.99 22.73
CA HIS A 426 6.46 53.74 21.52
C HIS A 426 7.47 54.79 21.01
N MET A 427 7.61 54.89 19.67
CA MET A 427 7.77 56.18 18.99
C MET A 427 7.19 56.20 17.55
N TYR A 428 6.10 56.96 17.43
CA TYR A 428 5.48 57.72 16.32
C TYR A 428 5.99 57.66 14.85
N LEU A 429 5.05 57.31 13.94
CA LEU A 429 4.60 57.93 12.65
C LEU A 429 5.62 58.26 11.51
N PRO A 430 5.19 58.52 10.23
CA PRO A 430 3.83 58.56 9.67
C PRO A 430 3.59 57.82 8.33
N SER A 431 2.29 57.73 8.03
CA SER A 431 1.56 57.50 6.77
C SER A 431 2.27 57.70 5.42
N ASN A 432 1.95 56.82 4.46
CA ASN A 432 1.69 57.24 3.08
C ASN A 432 0.58 56.41 2.41
N THR A 433 -0.42 57.14 1.94
CA THR A 433 -1.56 56.77 1.10
C THR A 433 -1.17 56.65 -0.37
N SER A 434 -1.74 55.67 -1.09
CA SER A 434 -2.16 55.68 -2.52
C SER A 434 -2.04 54.23 -3.06
N ALA A 435 -2.89 53.68 -3.92
CA ALA A 435 -4.16 54.09 -4.50
C ALA A 435 -4.80 52.81 -5.07
N SER A 436 -6.13 52.80 -5.05
CA SER A 436 -7.00 51.75 -5.58
C SER A 436 -7.26 51.96 -7.07
N ALA A 437 -7.21 50.90 -7.89
CA ALA A 437 -7.98 50.76 -9.15
C ALA A 437 -7.86 49.33 -9.74
N PRO A 438 -8.84 48.86 -10.54
CA PRO A 438 -9.33 47.48 -10.51
C PRO A 438 -9.10 46.64 -11.78
N LEU A 439 -9.40 45.34 -11.63
CA LEU A 439 -9.50 44.28 -12.65
C LEU A 439 -10.48 44.60 -13.80
N PRO A 440 -10.21 44.14 -15.04
CA PRO A 440 -11.23 43.94 -16.04
C PRO A 440 -11.60 42.46 -16.23
N SER A 441 -12.89 42.31 -16.48
CA SER A 441 -13.70 41.14 -16.79
C SER A 441 -13.27 40.35 -18.03
N THR A 442 -13.42 39.03 -17.92
CA THR A 442 -13.46 38.03 -18.99
C THR A 442 -14.65 38.23 -19.92
N TYR A 443 -14.39 38.18 -21.24
CA TYR A 443 -15.40 37.92 -22.27
C TYR A 443 -15.17 36.53 -22.87
N GLU A 444 -16.29 35.84 -23.06
CA GLU A 444 -16.47 34.57 -23.75
C GLU A 444 -16.07 34.67 -25.23
N CYS A 445 -15.45 33.59 -25.74
CA CYS A 445 -15.75 33.01 -27.05
C CYS A 445 -15.28 31.55 -27.09
#